data_AF-A0A7V8XEM4-F1
#
_entry.id   AF-A0A7V8XEM4-F1
#
_cell.length_a   1.000
_cell.length_b   1.000
_cell.length_c   1.000
_cell.angle_alpha   90.00
_cell.angle_beta   90.00
_cell.angle_gamma   90.00
#
_symmetry.space_group_name_H-M   'P 1'
#
loop_
_entity.id
_entity.type
_entity.pdbx_description
1 polymer ?
#
loop_
_entity_poly.entity_id
_entity_poly.type
_entity_poly.pdbx_seq_one_letter_code
_entity_poly.pdbx_strand_id
1 'polypeptide(L)'
;MARRLVPAGLVAALLVATAVAFVVTEKLKLTRNPIVAPVVDKVFSPVCDCESAAATITFRLRRADRVDLQIVDDDGVVVRELARSRPHGRAAVSYQWDGRDDSGQVVAEGTYRPRVHLDRQRRTIVMYTGIRVDTTAPRVESFTARPLVISPDGDGRFDRAKIRYRVDERATVELFVDGTRALRRLGTKPTGSLDWFGVAGGEQLAERLHTLRLVARDPAGNLGARSGSRTVRIRFLALGRDRIVTTPGARFAILALSQARTVRWRLGERTGRQAPGTLRLQAPTEPGRHVLEVDANGRVKRAAVVVRRPTP
;
A
#
# COMPACT_ATOMS: atom_id res chain seq x y z
N MET A 1 -38.74 -51.87 59.51
CA MET A 1 -38.12 -50.54 59.27
C MET A 1 -36.76 -50.60 58.56
N ALA A 2 -35.93 -51.63 58.77
CA ALA A 2 -34.57 -51.72 58.21
C ALA A 2 -34.45 -51.83 56.66
N ARG A 3 -35.50 -52.32 55.96
CA ARG A 3 -35.45 -52.60 54.51
C ARG A 3 -35.48 -51.35 53.60
N ARG A 4 -35.84 -50.17 54.14
CA ARG A 4 -35.84 -48.88 53.42
C ARG A 4 -34.60 -48.01 53.70
N LEU A 5 -33.80 -48.35 54.72
CA LEU A 5 -32.60 -47.60 55.09
C LEU A 5 -31.41 -47.90 54.16
N VAL A 6 -31.33 -49.13 53.65
CA VAL A 6 -30.29 -49.55 52.69
C VAL A 6 -30.33 -48.75 51.37
N PRO A 7 -31.48 -48.64 50.67
CA PRO A 7 -31.55 -47.82 49.45
C PRO A 7 -31.36 -46.33 49.73
N ALA A 8 -31.86 -45.82 50.87
CA ALA A 8 -31.65 -44.43 51.25
C ALA A 8 -30.17 -44.12 51.53
N GLY A 9 -29.47 -45.02 52.22
CA GLY A 9 -28.02 -44.92 52.45
C GLY A 9 -27.20 -45.00 51.17
N LEU A 10 -27.59 -45.88 50.24
CA LEU A 10 -26.95 -45.98 48.91
C LEU A 10 -27.11 -44.68 48.12
N VAL A 11 -28.32 -44.11 48.08
CA VAL A 11 -28.60 -42.83 47.40
C VAL A 11 -27.80 -41.69 48.04
N ALA A 12 -27.74 -41.63 49.38
CA ALA A 12 -26.95 -40.62 50.08
C ALA A 12 -25.45 -40.74 49.76
N ALA A 13 -24.90 -41.97 49.76
CA ALA A 13 -23.51 -42.22 49.39
C ALA A 13 -23.22 -41.85 47.92
N LEU A 14 -24.15 -42.16 47.01
CA LEU A 14 -24.04 -41.79 45.59
C LEU A 14 -24.05 -40.28 45.41
N LEU A 15 -24.93 -39.55 46.11
CA LEU A 15 -25.00 -38.09 46.07
C LEU A 15 -23.73 -37.43 46.61
N VAL A 16 -23.13 -37.98 47.67
CA VAL A 16 -21.84 -37.49 48.18
C VAL A 16 -20.72 -37.76 47.17
N ALA A 17 -20.68 -38.96 46.58
CA ALA A 17 -19.67 -39.31 45.59
C ALA A 17 -19.77 -38.45 44.32
N THR A 18 -20.98 -38.16 43.83
CA THR A 18 -21.20 -37.28 42.68
C THR A 18 -20.89 -35.83 43.00
N ALA A 19 -21.19 -35.34 44.21
CA ALA A 19 -20.81 -34.00 44.65
C ALA A 19 -19.28 -33.83 44.74
N VAL A 20 -18.58 -34.83 45.29
CA VAL A 20 -17.11 -34.84 45.34
C VAL A 20 -16.52 -34.89 43.92
N ALA A 21 -17.03 -35.77 43.06
CA ALA A 21 -16.61 -35.84 41.66
C ALA A 21 -16.84 -34.50 40.94
N PHE A 22 -18.00 -33.86 41.14
CA PHE A 22 -18.32 -32.55 40.57
C PHE A 22 -17.33 -31.48 41.05
N VAL A 23 -17.07 -31.37 42.36
CA VAL A 23 -16.11 -30.41 42.92
C VAL A 23 -14.69 -30.64 42.37
N VAL A 24 -14.27 -31.89 42.25
CA VAL A 24 -12.97 -32.25 41.64
C VAL A 24 -12.94 -31.82 40.17
N THR A 25 -14.00 -32.08 39.40
CA THR A 25 -14.08 -31.68 37.99
C THR A 25 -14.15 -30.17 37.80
N GLU A 26 -14.86 -29.42 38.66
CA GLU A 26 -14.90 -27.96 38.64
C GLU A 26 -13.54 -27.35 39.00
N LYS A 27 -12.83 -27.93 39.98
CA LYS A 27 -11.45 -27.52 40.32
C LYS A 27 -10.49 -27.76 39.15
N LEU A 28 -10.70 -28.80 38.35
CA LEU A 28 -9.93 -29.06 37.13
C LEU A 28 -10.29 -28.05 36.02
N LYS A 29 -11.57 -27.69 35.86
CA LYS A 29 -12.01 -26.64 34.91
C LYS A 29 -11.50 -25.24 35.27
N LEU A 30 -11.27 -24.96 36.56
CA LEU A 30 -10.72 -23.68 37.06
C LEU A 30 -9.20 -23.54 36.92
N THR A 31 -8.50 -24.49 36.28
CA THR A 31 -7.05 -24.41 36.11
C THR A 31 -6.65 -23.36 35.09
N ARG A 32 -6.28 -22.16 35.57
CA ARG A 32 -5.77 -21.04 34.76
C ARG A 32 -4.74 -21.52 33.72
N ASN A 33 -4.88 -21.05 32.48
CA ASN A 33 -3.91 -21.31 31.41
C ASN A 33 -2.50 -20.93 31.89
N PRO A 34 -1.52 -21.85 31.86
CA PRO A 34 -0.17 -21.61 32.39
C PRO A 34 0.62 -20.59 31.55
N ILE A 35 0.14 -20.31 30.34
CA ILE A 35 0.61 -19.24 29.47
C ILE A 35 -0.38 -18.07 29.50
N VAL A 36 0.14 -16.84 29.47
CA VAL A 36 -0.65 -15.59 29.48
C VAL A 36 -0.27 -14.73 28.29
N ALA A 37 -1.27 -14.07 27.71
CA ALA A 37 -1.13 -13.11 26.62
C ALA A 37 -0.24 -13.63 25.47
N PRO A 38 -0.57 -14.80 24.86
CA PRO A 38 0.14 -15.24 23.67
C PRO A 38 -0.13 -14.26 22.52
N VAL A 39 0.94 -13.76 21.92
CA VAL A 39 0.91 -12.88 20.74
C VAL A 39 1.83 -13.49 19.68
N VAL A 40 1.32 -13.59 18.46
CA VAL A 40 2.07 -14.06 17.30
C VAL A 40 1.88 -13.08 16.15
N ASP A 41 2.92 -12.92 15.33
CA ASP A 41 2.76 -12.27 14.03
C ASP A 41 1.80 -13.10 13.17
N LYS A 42 0.81 -12.44 12.57
CA LYS A 42 -0.29 -13.14 11.86
C LYS A 42 0.10 -13.59 10.46
N VAL A 43 1.02 -12.89 9.83
CA VAL A 43 1.47 -13.15 8.47
C VAL A 43 2.90 -12.65 8.32
N PHE A 44 3.72 -13.39 7.58
CA PHE A 44 5.07 -12.99 7.21
C PHE A 44 5.50 -13.73 5.94
N SER A 45 6.57 -13.25 5.31
CA SER A 45 7.16 -13.89 4.12
C SER A 45 8.64 -14.16 4.33
N PRO A 46 9.09 -15.42 4.42
CA PRO A 46 10.50 -15.76 4.61
C PRO A 46 11.40 -15.41 3.41
N VAL A 47 10.81 -14.96 2.29
CA VAL A 47 11.50 -14.67 1.03
C VAL A 47 11.47 -13.19 0.64
N CYS A 48 10.83 -12.32 1.42
CA CYS A 48 10.63 -10.92 1.05
C CYS A 48 11.89 -10.03 1.15
N ASP A 49 12.96 -10.51 1.78
CA ASP A 49 14.14 -9.72 2.16
C ASP A 49 13.75 -8.39 2.85
N CYS A 50 12.92 -8.52 3.89
CA CYS A 50 12.25 -7.39 4.54
C CYS A 50 12.05 -7.63 6.03
N GLU A 51 11.57 -6.62 6.78
CA GLU A 51 11.39 -6.72 8.24
C GLU A 51 10.40 -7.82 8.65
N SER A 52 9.44 -8.17 7.78
CA SER A 52 8.50 -9.27 7.98
C SER A 52 9.02 -10.61 7.42
N ALA A 53 10.35 -10.84 7.46
CA ALA A 53 10.97 -12.10 7.05
C ALA A 53 10.87 -13.23 8.09
N ALA A 54 10.47 -12.91 9.32
CA ALA A 54 10.26 -13.87 10.39
C ALA A 54 9.01 -13.52 11.21
N ALA A 55 8.37 -14.53 11.79
CA ALA A 55 7.30 -14.36 12.76
C ALA A 55 7.85 -14.39 14.18
N THR A 56 7.43 -13.44 14.99
CA THR A 56 7.71 -13.39 16.43
C THR A 56 6.56 -14.06 17.19
N ILE A 57 6.94 -14.90 18.16
CA ILE A 57 6.04 -15.63 19.05
C ILE A 57 6.38 -15.21 20.46
N THR A 58 5.46 -14.50 21.12
CA THR A 58 5.65 -14.06 22.50
C THR A 58 4.55 -14.56 23.41
N PHE A 59 4.92 -14.86 24.65
CA PHE A 59 3.97 -15.24 25.69
C PHE A 59 4.60 -15.13 27.07
N ARG A 60 3.78 -15.10 28.13
CA ARG A 60 4.28 -15.05 29.52
C ARG A 60 3.98 -16.33 30.28
N LEU A 61 4.99 -16.87 30.96
CA LEU A 61 4.81 -18.01 31.85
C LEU A 61 4.27 -17.57 33.21
N ARG A 62 3.27 -18.29 33.73
CA ARG A 62 2.75 -18.08 35.10
C ARG A 62 3.67 -18.60 36.19
N ARG A 63 4.51 -19.59 35.87
CA ARG A 63 5.49 -20.23 36.75
C ARG A 63 6.73 -20.57 35.93
N ALA A 64 7.89 -20.69 36.59
CA ALA A 64 9.09 -21.15 35.92
C ALA A 64 8.88 -22.58 35.37
N ASP A 65 9.31 -22.82 34.13
CA ASP A 65 9.12 -24.10 33.45
C ASP A 65 10.27 -24.40 32.48
N ARG A 66 10.25 -25.59 31.87
CA ARG A 66 11.04 -25.92 30.68
C ARG A 66 10.08 -25.98 29.49
N VAL A 67 10.44 -25.28 28.43
CA VAL A 67 9.61 -25.05 27.27
C VAL A 67 10.15 -25.85 26.09
N ASP A 68 9.32 -26.72 25.53
CA ASP A 68 9.44 -27.14 24.13
C ASP A 68 8.52 -26.25 23.29
N LEU A 69 9.06 -25.71 22.21
CA LEU A 69 8.29 -24.92 21.24
C LEU A 69 8.45 -25.54 19.86
N GLN A 70 7.34 -25.96 19.30
CA GLN A 70 7.26 -26.53 17.95
C GLN A 70 6.31 -25.68 17.10
N ILE A 71 6.56 -25.63 15.81
CA ILE A 71 5.62 -25.13 14.82
C ILE A 71 4.94 -26.33 14.18
N VAL A 72 3.62 -26.30 14.17
CA VAL A 72 2.80 -27.34 13.54
C VAL A 72 1.97 -26.76 12.39
N ASP A 73 1.70 -27.57 11.38
CA ASP A 73 0.73 -27.24 10.33
C ASP A 73 -0.72 -27.44 10.81
N ASP A 74 -1.69 -27.29 9.89
CA ASP A 74 -3.12 -27.42 10.20
C ASP A 74 -3.55 -28.88 10.50
N ASP A 75 -2.77 -29.87 10.06
CA ASP A 75 -2.95 -31.30 10.41
C ASP A 75 -2.29 -31.67 11.75
N GLY A 76 -1.54 -30.74 12.36
CA GLY A 76 -0.85 -30.92 13.63
C GLY A 76 0.52 -31.60 13.52
N VAL A 77 1.03 -31.76 12.29
CA VAL A 77 2.37 -32.30 12.02
C VAL A 77 3.40 -31.26 12.38
N VAL A 78 4.47 -31.68 13.06
CA VAL A 78 5.58 -30.77 13.41
C VAL A 78 6.41 -30.50 12.17
N VAL A 79 6.54 -29.22 11.82
CA VAL A 79 7.41 -28.78 10.72
C VAL A 79 8.73 -28.19 11.20
N ARG A 80 8.77 -27.67 12.43
CA ARG A 80 9.97 -27.07 13.01
C ARG A 80 9.99 -27.19 14.52
N GLU A 81 11.13 -27.53 15.09
CA GLU A 81 11.40 -27.35 16.53
C GLU A 81 12.22 -26.07 16.77
N LEU A 82 11.63 -25.11 17.48
CA LEU A 82 12.28 -23.83 17.82
C LEU A 82 13.00 -23.88 19.16
N ALA A 83 12.51 -24.72 20.07
CA ALA A 83 13.09 -24.90 21.39
C ALA A 83 12.81 -26.30 21.90
N ARG A 84 13.81 -26.88 22.58
CA ARG A 84 13.70 -28.14 23.31
C ARG A 84 14.19 -27.95 24.74
N SER A 85 13.34 -28.28 25.70
CA SER A 85 13.59 -28.29 27.15
C SER A 85 14.25 -26.98 27.66
N ARG A 86 13.89 -25.84 27.05
CA ARG A 86 14.51 -24.54 27.34
C ARG A 86 13.99 -23.98 28.67
N PRO A 87 14.85 -23.76 29.68
CA PRO A 87 14.41 -23.28 30.98
C PRO A 87 14.04 -21.79 30.91
N HIS A 88 12.89 -21.45 31.48
CA HIS A 88 12.41 -20.08 31.62
C HIS A 88 11.86 -19.83 33.02
N GLY A 89 12.07 -18.63 33.54
CA GLY A 89 11.46 -18.18 34.80
C GLY A 89 9.98 -17.81 34.63
N ARG A 90 9.41 -17.19 35.66
CA ARG A 90 8.09 -16.52 35.56
C ARG A 90 8.24 -15.20 34.79
N ALA A 91 8.52 -15.28 33.49
CA ALA A 91 8.87 -14.14 32.65
C ALA A 91 8.12 -14.16 31.32
N ALA A 92 8.25 -13.06 30.57
CA ALA A 92 7.92 -13.05 29.15
C ALA A 92 8.99 -13.85 28.39
N VAL A 93 8.53 -14.58 27.38
CA VAL A 93 9.34 -15.44 26.52
C VAL A 93 9.07 -15.01 25.09
N SER A 94 10.12 -14.96 24.28
CA SER A 94 10.05 -14.61 22.86
C SER A 94 10.85 -15.62 22.06
N TYR A 95 10.29 -16.06 20.94
CA TYR A 95 10.94 -16.88 19.94
C TYR A 95 10.65 -16.31 18.56
N GLN A 96 11.54 -16.58 17.61
CA GLN A 96 11.34 -16.23 16.21
C GLN A 96 11.31 -17.48 15.35
N TRP A 97 10.50 -17.44 14.31
CA TRP A 97 10.46 -18.45 13.27
C TRP A 97 10.64 -17.79 11.90
N ASP A 98 11.62 -18.27 11.16
CA ASP A 98 12.03 -17.78 9.84
C ASP A 98 11.29 -18.49 8.69
N GLY A 99 10.21 -19.21 8.97
CA GLY A 99 9.42 -19.92 7.96
C GLY A 99 10.10 -21.16 7.38
N ARG A 100 11.15 -21.67 8.03
CA ARG A 100 11.86 -22.87 7.59
C ARG A 100 11.54 -24.09 8.45
N ASP A 101 11.62 -25.26 7.85
CA ASP A 101 11.54 -26.55 8.53
C ASP A 101 12.87 -26.97 9.17
N ASP A 102 12.92 -28.13 9.83
CA ASP A 102 14.14 -28.65 10.46
C ASP A 102 15.27 -28.97 9.45
N SER A 103 14.95 -29.14 8.16
CA SER A 103 15.94 -29.32 7.08
C SER A 103 16.48 -28.00 6.53
N GLY A 104 15.93 -26.86 6.97
CA GLY A 104 16.29 -25.52 6.51
C GLY A 104 15.55 -25.08 5.23
N GLN A 105 14.60 -25.88 4.75
CA GLN A 105 13.78 -25.53 3.58
C GLN A 105 12.62 -24.63 3.99
N VAL A 106 12.23 -23.72 3.10
CA VAL A 106 11.03 -22.88 3.32
C VAL A 106 9.80 -23.77 3.29
N VAL A 107 8.95 -23.65 4.31
CA VAL A 107 7.70 -24.42 4.36
C VAL A 107 6.73 -23.94 3.29
N ALA A 108 5.78 -24.79 2.92
CA ALA A 108 4.73 -24.42 1.99
C ALA A 108 3.91 -23.22 2.50
N GLU A 109 3.29 -22.49 1.59
CA GLU A 109 2.31 -21.47 1.97
C GLU A 109 1.15 -22.11 2.72
N GLY A 110 0.77 -21.50 3.84
CA GLY A 110 -0.20 -22.10 4.73
C GLY A 110 -0.29 -21.39 6.07
N THR A 111 -1.18 -21.90 6.92
CA THR A 111 -1.31 -21.43 8.30
C THR A 111 -0.64 -22.44 9.23
N TYR A 112 0.21 -21.92 10.11
CA TYR A 112 0.96 -22.71 11.07
C TYR A 112 0.67 -22.24 12.49
N ARG A 113 0.86 -23.11 13.48
CA ARG A 113 0.54 -22.81 14.88
C ARG A 113 1.71 -23.15 15.79
N PRO A 114 2.07 -22.25 16.72
CA PRO A 114 2.98 -22.60 17.79
C PRO A 114 2.33 -23.59 18.76
N ARG A 115 2.98 -24.74 18.96
CA ARG A 115 2.67 -25.76 19.96
C ARG A 115 3.72 -25.70 21.07
N VAL A 116 3.28 -25.31 22.26
CA VAL A 116 4.11 -25.18 23.45
C VAL A 116 3.88 -26.37 24.38
N HIS A 117 4.92 -27.13 24.71
CA HIS A 117 4.89 -28.08 25.81
C HIS A 117 5.62 -27.49 27.03
N LEU A 118 5.04 -27.68 28.21
CA LEU A 118 5.58 -27.25 29.49
C LEU A 118 5.88 -28.48 30.35
N ASP A 119 7.15 -28.85 30.49
CA ASP A 119 7.57 -30.15 31.06
C ASP A 119 7.09 -30.33 32.50
N ARG A 120 7.31 -29.32 33.37
CA ARG A 120 7.00 -29.44 34.80
C ARG A 120 5.50 -29.45 35.04
N GLN A 121 4.77 -28.71 34.23
CA GLN A 121 3.31 -28.65 34.31
C GLN A 121 2.62 -29.76 33.51
N ARG A 122 3.36 -30.55 32.72
CA ARG A 122 2.88 -31.61 31.83
C ARG A 122 1.69 -31.16 30.98
N ARG A 123 1.80 -29.96 30.40
CA ARG A 123 0.73 -29.33 29.62
C ARG A 123 1.22 -28.95 28.24
N THR A 124 0.43 -29.32 27.23
CA THR A 124 0.63 -28.91 25.84
C THR A 124 -0.45 -27.90 25.45
N ILE A 125 -0.03 -26.81 24.83
CA ILE A 125 -0.89 -25.70 24.43
C ILE A 125 -0.57 -25.36 22.98
N VAL A 126 -1.56 -25.52 22.11
CA VAL A 126 -1.50 -24.99 20.75
C VAL A 126 -2.10 -23.59 20.78
N MET A 127 -1.36 -22.62 20.26
CA MET A 127 -1.87 -21.25 20.19
C MET A 127 -3.04 -21.15 19.21
N TYR A 128 -4.07 -20.40 19.63
CA TYR A 128 -5.29 -20.23 18.82
C TYR A 128 -5.07 -19.34 17.58
N THR A 129 -4.19 -18.35 17.67
CA THR A 129 -3.82 -17.51 16.53
C THR A 129 -2.78 -18.25 15.69
N GLY A 130 -3.07 -18.45 14.41
CA GLY A 130 -2.12 -19.01 13.45
C GLY A 130 -1.22 -17.93 12.85
N ILE A 131 -0.07 -18.39 12.35
CA ILE A 131 0.93 -17.64 11.62
C ILE A 131 0.81 -18.05 10.15
N ARG A 132 0.43 -17.13 9.27
CA ARG A 132 0.33 -17.40 7.84
C ARG A 132 1.68 -17.17 7.16
N VAL A 133 2.24 -18.22 6.57
CA VAL A 133 3.38 -18.10 5.65
C VAL A 133 2.84 -17.79 4.27
N ASP A 134 3.29 -16.69 3.70
CA ASP A 134 2.85 -16.19 2.39
C ASP A 134 4.07 -15.74 1.61
N THR A 135 4.41 -16.45 0.54
CA THR A 135 5.59 -16.21 -0.30
C THR A 135 5.24 -15.61 -1.66
N THR A 136 3.95 -15.43 -1.93
CA THR A 136 3.44 -15.05 -3.24
C THR A 136 3.38 -13.54 -3.34
N ALA A 137 4.05 -12.99 -4.34
CA ALA A 137 4.01 -11.56 -4.60
C ALA A 137 2.68 -11.12 -5.24
N PRO A 138 2.11 -9.97 -4.82
CA PRO A 138 0.85 -9.47 -5.37
C PRO A 138 1.05 -8.98 -6.81
N ARG A 139 0.01 -9.07 -7.64
CA ARG A 139 0.03 -8.61 -9.04
C ARG A 139 -0.93 -7.45 -9.26
N VAL A 140 -0.41 -6.37 -9.84
CA VAL A 140 -1.25 -5.28 -10.36
C VAL A 140 -1.91 -5.76 -11.66
N GLU A 141 -3.19 -6.13 -11.58
CA GLU A 141 -3.96 -6.62 -12.72
C GLU A 141 -4.23 -5.52 -13.75
N SER A 142 -4.58 -4.32 -13.29
CA SER A 142 -4.85 -3.20 -14.19
C SER A 142 -4.70 -1.85 -13.50
N PHE A 143 -4.38 -0.83 -14.29
CA PHE A 143 -4.57 0.56 -13.88
C PHE A 143 -4.81 1.49 -15.06
N THR A 144 -5.45 2.61 -14.74
CA THR A 144 -5.77 3.70 -15.66
C THR A 144 -5.22 5.00 -15.10
N ALA A 145 -4.96 5.98 -15.96
CA ALA A 145 -4.66 7.35 -15.58
C ALA A 145 -5.54 8.29 -16.41
N ARG A 146 -6.34 9.12 -15.74
CA ARG A 146 -7.22 10.09 -16.40
C ARG A 146 -7.31 11.39 -15.59
N PRO A 147 -7.27 12.57 -16.22
CA PRO A 147 -6.99 12.80 -17.65
C PRO A 147 -5.54 12.48 -18.04
N LEU A 148 -5.26 12.37 -19.34
CA LEU A 148 -3.91 12.10 -19.86
C LEU A 148 -3.06 13.37 -20.04
N VAL A 149 -3.67 14.54 -19.82
CA VAL A 149 -3.00 15.84 -19.80
C VAL A 149 -3.45 16.56 -18.54
N ILE A 150 -2.48 17.03 -17.76
CA ILE A 150 -2.70 17.74 -16.51
C ILE A 150 -1.92 19.07 -16.50
N SER A 151 -2.42 20.01 -15.71
CA SER A 151 -1.86 21.33 -15.46
C SER A 151 -1.96 21.61 -13.95
N PRO A 152 -1.03 21.08 -13.13
CA PRO A 152 -1.04 21.25 -11.68
C PRO A 152 -0.63 22.68 -11.27
N ASP A 153 -1.46 23.66 -11.60
CA ASP A 153 -1.25 25.08 -11.28
C ASP A 153 -2.12 25.57 -10.12
N GLY A 154 -2.96 24.70 -9.57
CA GLY A 154 -3.80 24.97 -8.41
C GLY A 154 -5.10 25.68 -8.74
N ASP A 155 -5.51 25.76 -10.01
CA ASP A 155 -6.74 26.45 -10.43
C ASP A 155 -8.02 25.59 -10.29
N GLY A 156 -7.88 24.36 -9.80
CA GLY A 156 -8.95 23.38 -9.62
C GLY A 156 -9.27 22.58 -10.88
N ARG A 157 -8.63 22.85 -12.03
CA ARG A 157 -8.92 22.23 -13.31
C ARG A 157 -7.72 21.46 -13.83
N PHE A 158 -7.94 20.16 -14.05
CA PHE A 158 -6.89 19.28 -14.55
C PHE A 158 -5.60 19.28 -13.70
N ASP A 159 -5.68 19.67 -12.43
CA ASP A 159 -4.52 19.67 -11.51
C ASP A 159 -3.96 18.29 -11.23
N ARG A 160 -4.74 17.25 -11.49
CA ARG A 160 -4.37 15.87 -11.17
C ARG A 160 -4.78 14.88 -12.23
N ALA A 161 -4.00 13.81 -12.33
CA ALA A 161 -4.45 12.57 -12.95
C ALA A 161 -4.95 11.63 -11.85
N LYS A 162 -6.22 11.26 -11.93
CA LYS A 162 -6.79 10.20 -11.12
C LYS A 162 -6.36 8.86 -11.68
N ILE A 163 -5.64 8.11 -10.87
CA ILE A 163 -5.15 6.78 -11.18
C ILE A 163 -6.08 5.80 -10.51
N ARG A 164 -6.79 4.96 -11.27
CA ARG A 164 -7.59 3.85 -10.71
C ARG A 164 -6.88 2.55 -10.97
N TYR A 165 -6.84 1.67 -9.97
CA TYR A 165 -6.10 0.41 -10.06
C TYR A 165 -6.88 -0.75 -9.46
N ARG A 166 -6.48 -1.96 -9.88
CA ARG A 166 -6.87 -3.25 -9.32
C ARG A 166 -5.63 -4.13 -9.14
N VAL A 167 -5.53 -4.74 -7.96
CA VAL A 167 -4.56 -5.74 -7.54
C VAL A 167 -5.36 -7.03 -7.26
N ASP A 168 -4.74 -8.19 -7.43
CA ASP A 168 -5.35 -9.50 -7.14
C ASP A 168 -5.61 -9.72 -5.64
N GLU A 169 -4.88 -9.03 -4.77
CA GLU A 169 -5.06 -9.09 -3.33
C GLU A 169 -4.96 -7.72 -2.63
N ARG A 170 -5.01 -7.72 -1.28
CA ARG A 170 -4.83 -6.50 -0.49
C ARG A 170 -3.36 -6.12 -0.50
N ALA A 171 -3.05 -4.90 -0.90
CA ALA A 171 -1.67 -4.43 -0.95
C ALA A 171 -1.55 -2.95 -0.63
N THR A 172 -0.38 -2.56 -0.14
CA THR A 172 0.14 -1.20 -0.23
C THR A 172 0.53 -0.95 -1.68
N VAL A 173 0.03 0.14 -2.27
CA VAL A 173 0.29 0.48 -3.68
C VAL A 173 1.11 1.75 -3.76
N GLU A 174 2.20 1.70 -4.52
CA GLU A 174 3.11 2.81 -4.77
C GLU A 174 3.06 3.22 -6.23
N LEU A 175 3.00 4.53 -6.47
CA LEU A 175 3.12 5.14 -7.79
C LEU A 175 4.56 5.58 -8.00
N PHE A 176 5.14 5.15 -9.11
CA PHE A 176 6.40 5.64 -9.63
C PHE A 176 6.16 6.44 -10.90
N VAL A 177 6.83 7.59 -11.00
CA VAL A 177 6.82 8.47 -12.17
C VAL A 177 8.25 8.63 -12.63
N ASP A 178 8.53 8.22 -13.87
CA ASP A 178 9.87 8.20 -14.45
C ASP A 178 10.92 7.48 -13.58
N GLY A 179 10.48 6.48 -12.79
CA GLY A 179 11.35 5.72 -11.88
C GLY A 179 11.46 6.28 -10.47
N THR A 180 10.97 7.49 -10.21
CA THR A 180 10.95 8.11 -8.88
C THR A 180 9.61 7.87 -8.19
N ARG A 181 9.61 7.51 -6.90
CA ARG A 181 8.37 7.33 -6.14
C ARG A 181 7.65 8.67 -6.00
N ALA A 182 6.39 8.70 -6.43
CA ALA A 182 5.53 9.87 -6.36
C ALA A 182 4.52 9.77 -5.21
N LEU A 183 3.89 8.63 -5.03
CA LEU A 183 2.88 8.41 -4.00
C LEU A 183 3.00 7.01 -3.40
N ARG A 184 2.61 6.88 -2.14
CA ARG A 184 2.44 5.60 -1.46
C ARG A 184 1.08 5.59 -0.78
N ARG A 185 0.30 4.54 -1.00
CA ARG A 185 -0.99 4.32 -0.35
C ARG A 185 -0.98 3.01 0.43
N LEU A 186 -1.10 3.12 1.75
CA LEU A 186 -0.98 2.00 2.69
C LEU A 186 -2.21 1.08 2.65
N GLY A 187 -1.98 -0.23 2.78
CA GLY A 187 -2.97 -1.22 3.22
C GLY A 187 -4.33 -1.16 2.52
N THR A 188 -4.34 -1.14 1.19
CA THR A 188 -5.55 -0.85 0.42
C THR A 188 -6.40 -2.09 0.15
N LYS A 189 -7.70 -1.88 -0.07
CA LYS A 189 -8.56 -2.89 -0.73
C LYS A 189 -7.96 -3.22 -2.11
N PRO A 190 -8.24 -4.41 -2.68
CA PRO A 190 -7.70 -4.81 -3.98
C PRO A 190 -7.96 -3.79 -5.10
N THR A 191 -9.00 -2.98 -4.98
CA THR A 191 -9.28 -1.85 -5.88
C THR A 191 -9.14 -0.50 -5.18
N GLY A 192 -8.62 0.50 -5.88
CA GLY A 192 -8.47 1.84 -5.32
C GLY A 192 -8.17 2.94 -6.32
N SER A 193 -7.88 4.13 -5.79
CA SER A 193 -7.39 5.23 -6.60
C SER A 193 -6.33 6.08 -5.89
N LEU A 194 -5.47 6.72 -6.70
CA LEU A 194 -4.49 7.72 -6.30
C LEU A 194 -4.77 9.01 -7.09
N ASP A 195 -4.56 10.15 -6.46
CA ASP A 195 -4.68 11.47 -7.09
C ASP A 195 -3.26 12.03 -7.25
N TRP A 196 -2.76 12.06 -8.50
CA TRP A 196 -1.39 12.49 -8.79
C TRP A 196 -1.33 13.89 -9.38
N PHE A 197 -0.65 14.80 -8.68
CA PHE A 197 -0.59 16.24 -8.98
C PHE A 197 0.69 16.65 -9.73
N GLY A 198 1.30 15.75 -10.49
CA GLY A 198 2.50 16.08 -11.27
C GLY A 198 3.79 16.21 -10.44
N VAL A 199 3.81 15.65 -9.22
CA VAL A 199 4.96 15.68 -8.30
C VAL A 199 5.57 14.30 -8.18
N ALA A 200 6.90 14.20 -8.09
CA ALA A 200 7.60 12.99 -7.68
C ALA A 200 8.87 13.34 -6.89
N GLY A 201 9.22 12.54 -5.88
CA GLY A 201 10.39 12.83 -5.04
C GLY A 201 10.29 14.14 -4.23
N GLY A 202 9.09 14.70 -4.08
CA GLY A 202 8.86 15.99 -3.41
C GLY A 202 8.96 17.21 -4.34
N GLU A 203 9.28 17.01 -5.63
CA GLU A 203 9.46 18.11 -6.59
C GLU A 203 8.38 18.13 -7.67
N GLN A 204 8.07 19.34 -8.14
CA GLN A 204 7.19 19.55 -9.30
C GLN A 204 7.92 19.11 -10.58
N LEU A 205 7.30 18.22 -11.35
CA LEU A 205 7.90 17.72 -12.58
C LEU A 205 7.77 18.70 -13.75
N ALA A 206 8.70 18.59 -14.69
CA ALA A 206 8.80 19.42 -15.89
C ALA A 206 7.59 19.25 -16.85
N GLU A 207 7.37 20.25 -17.73
CA GLU A 207 6.32 20.19 -18.75
C GLU A 207 6.65 19.21 -19.89
N ARG A 208 6.44 17.90 -19.68
CA ARG A 208 6.65 16.87 -20.69
C ARG A 208 5.74 15.65 -20.48
N LEU A 209 5.95 14.61 -21.29
CA LEU A 209 5.38 13.29 -21.05
C LEU A 209 6.13 12.61 -19.89
N HIS A 210 5.36 12.04 -18.96
CA HIS A 210 5.84 11.28 -17.82
C HIS A 210 5.27 9.87 -17.85
N THR A 211 6.10 8.88 -17.53
CA THR A 211 5.74 7.47 -17.50
C THR A 211 5.39 7.04 -16.08
N LEU A 212 4.14 6.65 -15.89
CA LEU A 212 3.61 6.16 -14.63
C LEU A 212 3.67 4.62 -14.60
N ARG A 213 4.08 4.07 -13.47
CA ARG A 213 4.02 2.64 -13.13
C ARG A 213 3.56 2.47 -11.68
N LEU A 214 2.88 1.38 -11.40
CA LEU A 214 2.51 0.96 -10.06
C LEU A 214 3.37 -0.22 -9.61
N VAL A 215 3.60 -0.28 -8.31
CA VAL A 215 4.17 -1.42 -7.60
C VAL A 215 3.27 -1.72 -6.40
N ALA A 216 3.05 -2.99 -6.11
CA ALA A 216 2.24 -3.44 -4.98
C ALA A 216 3.11 -4.21 -3.99
N ARG A 217 2.83 -4.05 -2.70
CA ARG A 217 3.41 -4.86 -1.62
C ARG A 217 2.28 -5.39 -0.73
N ASP A 218 2.23 -6.70 -0.54
CA ASP A 218 1.17 -7.36 0.25
C ASP A 218 1.38 -7.15 1.77
N PRO A 219 0.54 -7.72 2.64
CA PRO A 219 0.72 -7.64 4.09
C PRO A 219 1.85 -8.53 4.63
N ALA A 220 2.28 -9.56 3.88
CA ALA A 220 3.39 -10.44 4.25
C ALA A 220 4.76 -9.80 3.97
N GLY A 221 4.78 -8.74 3.16
CA GLY A 221 5.96 -8.00 2.76
C GLY A 221 6.42 -8.30 1.32
N ASN A 222 5.79 -9.24 0.61
CA ASN A 222 6.20 -9.59 -0.76
C ASN A 222 6.01 -8.41 -1.71
N LEU A 223 7.03 -8.17 -2.54
CA LEU A 223 7.03 -7.08 -3.52
C LEU A 223 6.63 -7.60 -4.90
N GLY A 224 5.51 -7.09 -5.40
CA GLY A 224 5.02 -7.37 -6.73
C GLY A 224 5.89 -6.82 -7.86
N ALA A 225 5.79 -7.44 -9.03
CA ALA A 225 6.40 -6.91 -10.24
C ALA A 225 5.83 -5.52 -10.59
N ARG A 226 6.62 -4.70 -11.29
CA ARG A 226 6.14 -3.42 -11.82
C ARG A 226 4.99 -3.67 -12.79
N SER A 227 3.93 -2.88 -12.66
CA SER A 227 2.83 -2.89 -13.63
C SER A 227 3.31 -2.53 -15.03
N GLY A 228 2.41 -2.66 -16.02
CA GLY A 228 2.54 -1.95 -17.30
C GLY A 228 2.66 -0.43 -17.10
N SER A 229 2.81 0.32 -18.19
CA SER A 229 2.97 1.78 -18.13
C SER A 229 1.74 2.56 -18.61
N ARG A 230 1.61 3.79 -18.10
CA ARG A 230 0.71 4.81 -18.64
C ARG A 230 1.48 6.12 -18.77
N THR A 231 1.26 6.86 -19.84
CA THR A 231 1.90 8.17 -20.03
C THR A 231 0.91 9.29 -19.77
N VAL A 232 1.30 10.26 -18.93
CA VAL A 232 0.54 11.48 -18.67
C VAL A 232 1.42 12.68 -19.01
N ARG A 233 0.87 13.67 -19.70
CA ARG A 233 1.57 14.89 -20.06
C ARG A 233 1.27 16.00 -19.06
N ILE A 234 2.32 16.59 -18.50
CA ILE A 234 2.22 17.87 -17.79
C ILE A 234 2.36 18.98 -18.82
N ARG A 235 1.38 19.88 -18.89
CA ARG A 235 1.41 21.06 -19.76
C ARG A 235 0.55 22.15 -19.16
N PHE A 236 1.17 23.28 -18.86
CA PHE A 236 0.45 24.47 -18.42
C PHE A 236 -0.01 25.31 -19.61
N LEU A 237 0.91 25.58 -20.54
CA LEU A 237 0.65 26.36 -21.74
C LEU A 237 1.61 25.94 -22.85
N ALA A 238 1.09 25.70 -24.05
CA ALA A 238 1.89 25.52 -25.26
C ALA A 238 1.36 26.38 -26.40
N LEU A 239 2.28 26.95 -27.17
CA LEU A 239 1.96 27.65 -28.40
C LEU A 239 2.17 26.72 -29.59
N GLY A 240 1.29 26.77 -30.59
CA GLY A 240 1.39 25.94 -31.79
C GLY A 240 2.59 26.27 -32.69
N ARG A 241 3.23 27.41 -32.46
CA ARG A 241 4.48 27.85 -33.08
C ARG A 241 5.15 28.89 -32.21
N ASP A 242 6.46 28.96 -32.27
CA ASP A 242 7.31 29.95 -31.60
C ASP A 242 7.64 31.15 -32.50
N ARG A 243 7.33 31.06 -33.80
CA ARG A 243 7.59 32.11 -34.79
C ARG A 243 6.42 32.28 -35.76
N ILE A 244 6.04 33.52 -35.98
CA ILE A 244 5.05 33.96 -36.97
C ILE A 244 5.74 34.96 -37.88
N VAL A 245 5.63 34.78 -39.20
CA VAL A 245 6.08 35.75 -40.20
C VAL A 245 4.84 36.33 -40.86
N THR A 246 4.75 37.66 -40.92
CA THR A 246 3.55 38.38 -41.36
C THR A 246 3.93 39.72 -41.99
N THR A 247 2.97 40.38 -42.63
CA THR A 247 3.08 41.76 -43.12
C THR A 247 2.45 42.76 -42.13
N PRO A 248 2.79 44.07 -42.25
CA PRO A 248 2.20 45.13 -41.44
C PRO A 248 0.67 45.07 -41.37
N GLY A 249 0.11 45.09 -40.16
CA GLY A 249 -1.34 45.15 -39.95
C GLY A 249 -2.13 43.89 -40.35
N ALA A 250 -1.48 42.86 -40.88
CA ALA A 250 -2.15 41.63 -41.29
C ALA A 250 -2.68 40.83 -40.10
N ARG A 251 -3.78 40.11 -40.31
CA ARG A 251 -4.34 39.18 -39.32
C ARG A 251 -3.56 37.88 -39.34
N PHE A 252 -3.27 37.33 -38.18
CA PHE A 252 -2.65 36.02 -38.02
C PHE A 252 -3.34 35.22 -36.92
N ALA A 253 -3.10 33.92 -36.91
CA ALA A 253 -3.64 33.01 -35.90
C ALA A 253 -2.54 32.20 -35.24
N ILE A 254 -2.65 31.93 -33.94
CA ILE A 254 -1.74 31.04 -33.22
C ILE A 254 -2.52 30.22 -32.21
N LEU A 255 -2.28 28.91 -32.19
CA LEU A 255 -2.90 28.01 -31.23
C LEU A 255 -2.24 28.18 -29.86
N ALA A 256 -3.04 28.38 -28.81
CA ALA A 256 -2.63 28.36 -27.41
C ALA A 256 -3.34 27.20 -26.69
N LEU A 257 -2.61 26.12 -26.45
CA LEU A 257 -3.11 24.93 -25.75
C LEU A 257 -2.89 25.09 -24.24
N SER A 258 -3.97 25.17 -23.48
CA SER A 258 -3.94 25.20 -22.02
C SER A 258 -5.22 24.62 -21.46
N GLN A 259 -5.13 24.13 -20.22
CA GLN A 259 -6.25 23.69 -19.41
C GLN A 259 -6.83 24.82 -18.55
N ALA A 260 -6.22 26.02 -18.52
CA ALA A 260 -6.73 27.19 -17.82
C ALA A 260 -8.09 27.65 -18.34
N ARG A 261 -8.86 28.41 -17.54
CA ARG A 261 -10.17 28.94 -17.99
C ARG A 261 -10.03 29.98 -19.09
N THR A 262 -8.95 30.76 -19.00
CA THR A 262 -8.65 31.85 -19.90
C THR A 262 -7.15 31.98 -20.06
N VAL A 263 -6.71 32.39 -21.23
CA VAL A 263 -5.36 32.91 -21.47
C VAL A 263 -5.40 34.42 -21.62
N ARG A 264 -4.38 35.10 -21.12
CA ARG A 264 -4.11 36.51 -21.43
C ARG A 264 -3.03 36.56 -22.50
N TRP A 265 -3.10 37.53 -23.40
CA TRP A 265 -2.05 37.75 -24.38
C TRP A 265 -1.66 39.22 -24.43
N ARG A 266 -0.40 39.47 -24.81
CA ARG A 266 0.17 40.81 -25.00
C ARG A 266 1.04 40.82 -26.26
N LEU A 267 0.83 41.80 -27.14
CA LEU A 267 1.62 42.02 -28.34
C LEU A 267 1.88 43.52 -28.50
N GLY A 268 3.08 43.96 -28.14
CA GLY A 268 3.37 45.38 -27.93
C GLY A 268 2.54 45.92 -26.78
N GLU A 269 1.79 47.00 -27.03
CA GLU A 269 0.85 47.62 -26.10
C GLU A 269 -0.53 46.95 -26.08
N ARG A 270 -0.84 46.14 -27.11
CA ARG A 270 -2.15 45.49 -27.24
C ARG A 270 -2.22 44.30 -26.31
N THR A 271 -3.32 44.19 -25.57
CA THR A 271 -3.60 43.05 -24.69
C THR A 271 -4.99 42.50 -24.93
N GLY A 272 -5.23 41.27 -24.48
CA GLY A 272 -6.57 40.68 -24.48
C GLY A 272 -6.65 39.40 -23.67
N ARG A 273 -7.88 38.93 -23.48
CA ARG A 273 -8.19 37.69 -22.74
C ARG A 273 -9.22 36.88 -23.51
N GLN A 274 -9.00 35.58 -23.62
CA GLN A 274 -9.96 34.65 -24.24
C GLN A 274 -9.78 33.23 -23.69
N ALA A 275 -10.68 32.32 -24.03
CA ALA A 275 -10.49 30.90 -23.75
C ALA A 275 -9.25 30.35 -24.50
N PRO A 276 -8.53 29.34 -23.95
CA PRO A 276 -7.48 28.65 -24.70
C PRO A 276 -8.03 28.10 -26.02
N GLY A 277 -7.21 28.12 -27.06
CA GLY A 277 -7.60 27.79 -28.43
C GLY A 277 -6.84 28.63 -29.45
N THR A 278 -7.43 28.84 -30.61
CA THR A 278 -6.81 29.64 -31.68
C THR A 278 -6.97 31.12 -31.38
N LEU A 279 -5.87 31.79 -31.00
CA LEU A 279 -5.81 33.23 -30.83
C LEU A 279 -5.73 33.87 -32.21
N ARG A 280 -6.75 34.68 -32.58
CA ARG A 280 -6.75 35.47 -33.81
C ARG A 280 -6.36 36.90 -33.48
N LEU A 281 -5.19 37.32 -33.96
CA LEU A 281 -4.55 38.59 -33.60
C LEU A 281 -4.22 39.37 -34.87
N GLN A 282 -3.84 40.64 -34.69
CA GLN A 282 -3.39 41.50 -35.76
C GLN A 282 -1.94 41.91 -35.51
N ALA A 283 -1.12 41.83 -36.55
CA ALA A 283 0.29 42.20 -36.51
C ALA A 283 0.47 43.70 -36.27
N PRO A 284 1.55 44.11 -35.57
CA PRO A 284 1.97 45.51 -35.53
C PRO A 284 2.16 46.07 -36.96
N THR A 285 1.91 47.37 -37.11
CA THR A 285 2.13 48.08 -38.37
C THR A 285 3.61 48.38 -38.60
N GLU A 286 4.39 48.51 -37.53
CA GLU A 286 5.83 48.71 -37.59
C GLU A 286 6.57 47.42 -38.01
N PRO A 287 7.32 47.42 -39.12
CA PRO A 287 8.19 46.32 -39.49
C PRO A 287 9.24 46.06 -38.41
N GLY A 288 9.54 44.79 -38.16
CA GLY A 288 10.51 44.41 -37.13
C GLY A 288 10.16 43.11 -36.44
N ARG A 289 10.90 42.81 -35.37
CA ARG A 289 10.67 41.64 -34.51
C ARG A 289 9.92 42.08 -33.27
N HIS A 290 8.72 41.56 -33.12
CA HIS A 290 7.84 41.76 -31.97
C HIS A 290 7.72 40.47 -31.16
N VAL A 291 7.26 40.57 -29.92
CA VAL A 291 7.04 39.42 -29.04
C VAL A 291 5.56 39.36 -28.68
N LEU A 292 4.93 38.23 -29.03
CA LEU A 292 3.65 37.83 -28.47
C LEU A 292 3.93 37.08 -27.18
N GLU A 293 3.45 37.59 -26.05
CA GLU A 293 3.41 36.88 -24.78
C GLU A 293 2.01 36.32 -24.57
N VAL A 294 1.92 35.07 -24.13
CA VAL A 294 0.67 34.42 -23.73
C VAL A 294 0.86 33.88 -22.33
N ASP A 295 -0.06 34.21 -21.43
CA ASP A 295 -0.06 33.82 -20.03
C ASP A 295 -1.28 32.95 -19.72
N ALA A 296 -1.06 31.85 -19.00
CA ALA A 296 -2.10 31.01 -18.42
C ALA A 296 -1.76 30.77 -16.95
N ASN A 297 -2.51 31.39 -16.03
CA ASN A 297 -2.31 31.24 -14.58
C ASN A 297 -0.84 31.48 -14.13
N GLY A 298 -0.17 32.50 -14.68
CA GLY A 298 1.24 32.82 -14.36
C GLY A 298 2.27 32.02 -15.17
N ARG A 299 1.83 31.11 -16.05
CA ARG A 299 2.70 30.32 -16.94
C ARG A 299 2.76 31.01 -18.29
N VAL A 300 3.87 31.71 -18.54
CA VAL A 300 4.08 32.52 -19.75
C VAL A 300 4.81 31.73 -20.84
N LYS A 301 4.30 31.78 -22.07
CA LYS A 301 5.01 31.36 -23.30
C LYS A 301 5.11 32.55 -24.26
N ARG A 302 6.14 32.53 -25.11
CA ARG A 302 6.43 33.62 -26.04
C ARG A 302 6.53 33.10 -27.47
N ALA A 303 6.09 33.90 -28.43
CA ALA A 303 6.32 33.68 -29.85
C ALA A 303 6.85 34.96 -30.50
N ALA A 304 7.82 34.83 -31.41
CA ALA A 304 8.33 35.92 -32.22
C ALA A 304 7.35 36.24 -33.35
N VAL A 305 6.92 37.49 -33.45
CA VAL A 305 6.12 38.00 -34.56
C VAL A 305 7.03 38.86 -35.43
N VAL A 306 7.45 38.33 -36.58
CA VAL A 306 8.35 38.99 -37.52
C VAL A 306 7.51 39.66 -38.60
N VAL A 307 7.43 40.98 -38.54
CA VAL A 307 6.70 41.83 -39.49
C VAL A 307 7.68 42.25 -40.59
N ARG A 308 7.48 41.74 -41.81
CA ARG A 308 8.33 42.07 -42.98
C ARG A 308 7.61 43.06 -43.89
N ARG A 309 8.35 44.03 -44.42
CA ARG A 309 7.83 44.88 -45.50
C ARG A 309 7.43 43.99 -46.69
N PRO A 310 6.33 44.29 -47.37
CA PRO A 310 6.05 43.68 -48.67
C PRO A 310 7.26 43.93 -49.57
N THR A 311 7.78 42.88 -50.19
CA THR A 311 8.75 43.05 -51.28
C THR A 311 7.99 43.65 -52.46
N PRO A 312 8.45 44.75 -53.07
CA PRO A 312 7.82 45.33 -54.25
C PRO A 312 7.80 44.34 -55.42
#